data_AF-A0A2V9N6M1-F1
#
_entry.id   AF-A0A2V9N6M1-F1
#
_cell.length_a   1.000
_cell.length_b   1.000
_cell.length_c   1.000
_cell.angle_alpha   90.00
_cell.angle_beta   90.00
_cell.angle_gamma   90.00
#
_symmetry.space_group_name_H-M   'P 1'
#
loop_
_entity.id
_entity.type
_entity.pdbx_description
1 polymer ?
#
loop_
_entity_poly.entity_id
_entity_poly.type
_entity_poly.pdbx_seq_one_letter_code
_entity_poly.pdbx_strand_id
1 'polypeptide(L)'
;MQVIEKVNSPWLRALPDFGNSLAAHDETFAYGAIDAMFAHAYGICHVKDGELNEQGKAVHVDLARTFAILKRHAYKGYCSIEYDAPGDPYKPTTELVEQTIRFLS
;
A
#
# COMPACT_ATOMS: atom_id res chain seq x y z
N MET A 1 4.08 -14.48 6.05
CA MET A 1 2.73 -14.49 5.42
C MET A 1 2.25 -15.93 5.29
N GLN A 2 1.52 -16.46 6.29
CA GLN A 2 1.31 -17.92 6.42
C GLN A 2 0.61 -18.58 5.22
N VAL A 3 -0.40 -17.94 4.61
CA VAL A 3 -1.13 -18.52 3.47
C VAL A 3 -0.24 -18.62 2.23
N ILE A 4 0.49 -17.56 1.88
CA ILE A 4 1.39 -17.54 0.72
C ILE A 4 2.50 -18.58 0.88
N GLU A 5 3.13 -18.62 2.06
CA GLU A 5 4.18 -19.58 2.39
C GLU A 5 3.68 -21.02 2.33
N LYS A 6 2.46 -21.28 2.82
CA LYS A 6 1.87 -22.62 2.83
C LYS A 6 1.50 -23.11 1.43
N VAL A 7 0.99 -22.23 0.56
CA VAL A 7 0.68 -22.57 -0.83
C VAL A 7 1.97 -22.82 -1.63
N ASN A 8 3.05 -22.11 -1.31
CA ASN A 8 4.39 -22.30 -1.90
C ASN A 8 4.37 -22.37 -3.44
N SER A 9 3.62 -21.46 -4.07
CA SER A 9 3.51 -21.38 -5.53
C SER A 9 4.10 -20.07 -6.03
N PRO A 10 4.91 -20.07 -7.11
CA PRO A 10 5.42 -18.83 -7.69
C PRO A 10 4.30 -17.95 -8.25
N TRP A 11 3.11 -18.51 -8.48
CA TRP A 11 1.93 -17.87 -9.05
C TRP A 11 1.03 -17.19 -8.00
N LEU A 12 1.29 -17.39 -6.71
CA LEU A 12 0.59 -16.70 -5.64
C LEU A 12 1.55 -15.74 -4.94
N ARG A 13 1.24 -14.44 -4.98
CA ARG A 13 2.05 -13.36 -4.43
C ARG A 13 1.18 -12.39 -3.65
N ALA A 14 1.80 -11.59 -2.79
CA ALA A 14 1.08 -10.54 -2.08
C ALA A 14 0.75 -9.38 -3.02
N LEU A 15 -0.36 -8.71 -2.75
CA LEU A 15 -0.75 -7.42 -3.31
C LEU A 15 -0.73 -6.42 -2.15
N PRO A 16 0.41 -5.76 -1.86
CA PRO A 16 0.46 -4.75 -0.82
C PRO A 16 -0.44 -3.57 -1.18
N ASP A 17 -1.23 -3.12 -0.22
CA ASP A 17 -2.10 -1.95 -0.33
C ASP A 17 -1.77 -1.02 0.84
N PHE A 18 -1.43 0.23 0.53
CA PHE A 18 -0.88 1.18 1.50
C PHE A 18 -1.87 1.55 2.62
N GLY A 19 -3.19 1.47 2.38
CA GLY A 19 -4.22 1.93 3.31
C GLY A 19 -4.87 0.81 4.12
N ASN A 20 -5.05 -0.39 3.55
CA ASN A 20 -5.95 -1.40 4.11
C ASN A 20 -5.63 -1.82 5.56
N SER A 21 -4.35 -2.00 5.92
CA SER A 21 -3.99 -2.38 7.30
C SER A 21 -4.12 -1.24 8.29
N LEU A 22 -4.02 0.02 7.86
CA LEU A 22 -4.24 1.20 8.71
C LEU A 22 -5.73 1.40 9.03
N ALA A 23 -6.63 0.94 8.16
CA ALA A 23 -8.07 1.00 8.40
C ALA A 23 -8.52 0.08 9.55
N ALA A 24 -7.82 -1.06 9.74
CA ALA A 24 -8.20 -2.11 10.67
C ALA A 24 -7.33 -2.18 11.94
N HIS A 25 -6.12 -1.62 11.91
CA HIS A 25 -5.13 -1.79 12.98
C HIS A 25 -4.34 -0.51 13.28
N ASP A 26 -3.60 -0.50 14.39
CA ASP A 26 -2.68 0.60 14.70
C ASP A 26 -1.50 0.66 13.71
N GLU A 27 -0.81 1.80 13.70
CA GLU A 27 0.31 2.06 12.79
C GLU A 27 1.44 1.04 12.92
N THR A 28 1.73 0.54 14.12
CA THR A 28 2.84 -0.41 14.33
C THR A 28 2.53 -1.71 13.61
N PHE A 29 1.32 -2.22 13.79
CA PHE A 29 0.85 -3.39 13.05
C PHE A 29 0.80 -3.10 11.55
N ALA A 30 0.20 -1.98 11.14
CA ALA A 30 -0.05 -1.70 9.74
C ALA A 30 1.23 -1.62 8.91
N TYR A 31 2.25 -0.88 9.36
CA TYR A 31 3.52 -0.81 8.64
C TYR A 31 4.34 -2.11 8.73
N GLY A 32 4.17 -2.90 9.80
CA GLY A 32 4.72 -4.26 9.88
C GLY A 32 4.07 -5.21 8.86
N ALA A 33 2.75 -5.12 8.68
CA ALA A 33 2.01 -5.89 7.69
C ALA A 33 2.42 -5.50 6.26
N ILE A 34 2.59 -4.21 5.98
CA ILE A 34 3.10 -3.72 4.69
C ILE A 34 4.49 -4.26 4.40
N ASP A 35 5.39 -4.20 5.37
CA ASP A 35 6.73 -4.77 5.24
C ASP A 35 6.71 -6.27 4.96
N ALA A 36 5.89 -7.01 5.70
CA ALA A 36 5.70 -8.44 5.48
C ALA A 36 5.10 -8.75 4.10
N MET A 37 4.16 -7.95 3.60
CA MET A 37 3.57 -8.13 2.27
C MET A 37 4.59 -7.86 1.17
N PHE A 38 5.40 -6.80 1.28
CA PHE A 38 6.41 -6.47 0.28
C PHE A 38 7.48 -7.56 0.14
N ALA A 39 7.79 -8.30 1.21
CA ALA A 39 8.67 -9.49 1.14
C ALA A 39 8.13 -10.60 0.22
N HIS A 40 6.84 -10.60 -0.10
CA HIS A 40 6.19 -11.59 -0.97
C HIS A 40 5.49 -10.97 -2.19
N ALA A 41 5.67 -9.67 -2.42
CA ALA A 41 5.09 -8.96 -3.55
C ALA A 41 5.91 -9.21 -4.83
N TYR A 42 5.26 -9.10 -5.99
CA TYR A 42 5.93 -9.29 -7.28
C TYR A 42 5.50 -8.27 -8.33
N GLY A 43 4.21 -8.26 -8.70
CA GLY A 43 3.76 -7.59 -9.93
C GLY A 43 3.12 -6.22 -9.74
N ILE A 44 2.32 -6.05 -8.68
CA ILE A 44 1.55 -4.82 -8.44
C ILE A 44 1.41 -4.53 -6.93
N CYS A 45 1.33 -3.26 -6.56
CA CYS A 45 0.88 -2.78 -5.26
C CYS A 45 -0.09 -1.61 -5.46
N HIS A 46 -0.97 -1.36 -4.49
CA HIS A 46 -1.89 -0.23 -4.51
C HIS A 46 -1.35 0.90 -3.62
N VAL A 47 -1.24 2.09 -4.20
CA VAL A 47 -0.88 3.32 -3.51
C VAL A 47 -2.16 4.08 -3.17
N LYS A 48 -2.38 4.29 -1.88
CA LYS A 48 -3.42 5.14 -1.28
C LYS A 48 -2.74 6.18 -0.40
N ASP A 49 -3.34 7.36 -0.26
CA ASP A 49 -2.91 8.41 0.67
C ASP A 49 -3.72 8.39 1.99
N GLY A 50 -4.84 7.67 2.01
CA GLY A 50 -5.67 7.46 3.19
C GLY A 50 -6.72 6.38 2.97
N GLU A 51 -7.47 6.11 4.03
CA GLU A 51 -8.57 5.15 4.06
C GLU A 51 -9.57 5.56 5.15
N LEU A 52 -10.79 5.02 5.12
CA LEU A 52 -11.71 5.12 6.25
C LEU A 52 -11.53 3.92 7.18
N ASN A 53 -11.32 4.16 8.47
CA ASN A 53 -11.30 3.08 9.45
C ASN A 53 -12.71 2.51 9.69
N GLU A 54 -12.81 1.44 10.48
CA GLU A 54 -14.09 0.78 10.80
C GLU A 54 -15.15 1.70 11.44
N GLN A 55 -14.75 2.85 11.98
CA GLN A 55 -15.62 3.84 12.61
C GLN A 55 -15.99 4.99 11.66
N GLY A 56 -15.58 4.90 10.38
CA GLY A 56 -15.78 5.93 9.37
C GLY A 56 -14.86 7.14 9.54
N LYS A 57 -13.80 7.05 10.35
CA LYS A 57 -12.80 8.12 10.52
C LYS A 57 -11.69 7.97 9.49
N ALA A 58 -11.35 9.07 8.82
CA ALA A 58 -10.20 9.12 7.92
C ALA A 58 -8.89 8.82 8.66
N VAL A 59 -8.12 7.89 8.11
CA VAL A 59 -6.74 7.60 8.46
C VAL A 59 -5.86 7.93 7.26
N HIS A 60 -4.63 8.40 7.53
CA HIS A 60 -3.71 8.84 6.48
C HIS A 60 -2.48 7.95 6.47
N VAL A 61 -2.04 7.61 5.26
CA VAL A 61 -0.83 6.83 5.03
C VAL A 61 0.38 7.75 5.13
N ASP A 62 1.41 7.34 5.88
CA ASP A 62 2.75 7.92 5.76
C ASP A 62 3.40 7.38 4.46
N LEU A 63 3.19 8.10 3.37
CA LEU A 63 3.72 7.74 2.06
C LEU A 63 5.25 7.60 2.09
N ALA A 64 5.96 8.49 2.79
CA ALA A 64 7.42 8.45 2.85
C ALA A 64 7.90 7.15 3.49
N ARG A 65 7.28 6.75 4.61
CA ARG A 65 7.58 5.47 5.29
C ARG A 65 7.24 4.28 4.40
N THR A 66 6.08 4.29 3.75
CA THR A 66 5.66 3.15 2.91
C THR A 66 6.53 2.99 1.68
N PHE A 67 6.91 4.08 1.00
CA PHE A 67 7.87 4.01 -0.11
C PHE A 67 9.27 3.61 0.35
N ALA A 68 9.70 3.96 1.57
CA ALA A 68 10.96 3.46 2.13
C ALA A 68 10.93 1.94 2.32
N ILE A 69 9.80 1.37 2.77
CA ILE A 69 9.60 -0.09 2.85
C ILE A 69 9.67 -0.72 1.46
N LEU A 70 8.94 -0.17 0.48
CA LEU A 70 8.97 -0.62 -0.91
C LEU A 70 10.40 -0.66 -1.46
N LYS A 71 11.17 0.43 -1.27
CA LYS A 71 12.57 0.53 -1.71
C LYS A 71 13.47 -0.49 -1.00
N ARG A 72 13.27 -0.74 0.30
CA ARG A 72 14.03 -1.74 1.08
C ARG A 72 13.87 -3.16 0.52
N HIS A 73 12.68 -3.51 0.02
CA HIS A 73 12.43 -4.79 -0.64
C HIS A 73 12.83 -4.81 -2.13
N ALA A 74 13.48 -3.75 -2.61
CA ALA A 74 13.89 -3.59 -4.00
C ALA A 74 12.75 -3.86 -4.99
N TYR A 75 11.51 -3.56 -4.61
CA TYR A 75 10.32 -3.86 -5.39
C TYR A 75 10.36 -3.14 -6.76
N LYS A 76 10.02 -3.86 -7.83
CA LYS A 76 10.06 -3.38 -9.23
C LYS A 76 8.73 -3.51 -9.98
N GLY A 77 7.67 -3.90 -9.28
CA GLY A 77 6.34 -4.00 -9.88
C GLY A 77 5.66 -2.64 -10.03
N TYR A 78 4.42 -2.66 -10.49
CA TYR A 78 3.64 -1.46 -10.75
C TYR A 78 3.08 -0.86 -9.46
N CYS A 79 3.21 0.46 -9.31
CA CYS A 79 2.47 1.23 -8.32
C CYS A 79 1.15 1.68 -8.97
N SER A 80 0.05 0.99 -8.64
CA SER A 80 -1.29 1.36 -9.10
C SER A 80 -1.90 2.36 -8.13
N ILE A 81 -2.39 3.50 -8.62
CA ILE A 81 -3.03 4.50 -7.77
C ILE A 81 -4.47 4.07 -7.51
N GLU A 82 -4.86 4.03 -6.24
CA GLU A 82 -6.23 3.74 -5.82
C GLU A 82 -6.78 4.95 -5.06
N TYR A 83 -7.98 5.37 -5.45
CA TYR A 83 -8.74 6.41 -4.78
C TYR A 83 -10.04 5.80 -4.28
N ASP A 84 -10.20 5.75 -2.96
CA ASP A 84 -11.36 5.18 -2.28
C ASP A 84 -11.95 6.18 -1.28
N ALA A 85 -12.33 7.35 -1.79
CA ALA A 85 -12.99 8.39 -1.00
C ALA A 85 -14.19 8.99 -1.76
N PRO A 86 -15.18 9.56 -1.05
CA PRO A 86 -16.27 10.28 -1.70
C PRO A 86 -15.79 11.50 -2.51
N GLY A 87 -16.54 11.90 -3.52
CA GLY A 87 -16.29 13.12 -4.30
C GLY A 87 -15.61 12.89 -5.65
N ASP A 88 -15.08 13.97 -6.23
CA ASP A 88 -14.39 13.93 -7.52
C ASP A 88 -12.98 13.33 -7.37
N PRO A 89 -12.69 12.18 -8.02
CA PRO A 89 -11.39 11.53 -7.89
C PRO A 89 -10.29 12.22 -8.71
N TYR A 90 -10.61 13.10 -9.67
CA TYR A 90 -9.64 13.51 -10.69
C TYR A 90 -8.45 14.25 -10.10
N LYS A 91 -8.71 15.32 -9.34
CA LYS A 91 -7.66 16.14 -8.73
C LYS A 91 -6.84 15.36 -7.68
N PRO A 92 -7.44 14.70 -6.68
CA PRO A 92 -6.69 13.93 -5.69
C PRO A 92 -5.86 12.80 -6.31
N THR A 93 -6.41 12.08 -7.30
CA THR A 93 -5.66 11.02 -8.01
C THR A 93 -4.44 11.61 -8.74
N THR A 94 -4.60 12.76 -9.38
CA THR A 94 -3.48 13.46 -10.04
C THR A 94 -2.39 13.83 -9.04
N GLU A 95 -2.76 14.38 -7.89
CA GLU A 95 -1.83 14.74 -6.82
C GLU A 95 -1.09 13.50 -6.28
N LEU A 96 -1.79 12.37 -6.11
CA LEU A 96 -1.19 11.12 -5.64
C LEU A 96 -0.25 10.49 -6.68
N VAL A 97 -0.54 10.62 -7.99
CA VAL A 97 0.39 10.27 -9.07
C VAL A 97 1.68 11.09 -8.94
N GLU A 98 1.57 12.41 -8.79
CA GLU A 98 2.74 13.28 -8.66
C GLU A 98 3.59 12.94 -7.43
N GLN A 99 2.95 12.70 -6.28
CA GLN A 99 3.64 12.29 -5.06
C GLN A 99 4.34 10.93 -5.25
N THR A 100 3.68 9.97 -5.88
CA THR A 100 4.25 8.65 -6.18
C THR A 100 5.51 8.78 -7.04
N ILE A 101 5.47 9.59 -8.10
CA ILE A 101 6.65 9.85 -8.95
C ILE A 101 7.81 10.45 -8.13
N ARG A 102 7.51 11.42 -7.24
CA ARG A 102 8.54 12.03 -6.37
C ARG A 102 9.18 11.01 -5.44
N PHE A 103 8.39 10.11 -4.85
CA PHE A 103 8.95 9.09 -3.96
C PHE A 103 9.65 7.95 -4.68
N LEU A 104 9.33 7.68 -5.95
CA LEU A 104 10.02 6.67 -6.77
C LEU A 104 11.35 7.17 -7.34
N SER A 105 11.52 8.50 -7.46
CA SER A 105 12.79 9.14 -7.82
C SER A 105 13.84 8.97 -6.71
#